data_AF-A0A967M860-F1
#
_entry.id   AF-A0A967M860-F1
#
_cell.length_a   1.000
_cell.length_b   1.000
_cell.length_c   1.000
_cell.angle_alpha   90.00
_cell.angle_beta   90.00
_cell.angle_gamma   90.00
#
_symmetry.space_group_name_H-M   'P 1'
#
loop_
_entity.id
_entity.type
_entity.pdbx_description
1 polymer ?
#
loop_
_entity_poly.entity_id
_entity_poly.type
_entity_poly.pdbx_seq_one_letter_code
_entity_poly.pdbx_strand_id
1 'polypeptide(L)'
;MKKLSAILATLTLLALPFSAVAMSHGKSEGMKHGSMEKMDHGSKKGMDHGKMMKDKNMIMLGKQTQDGVKGMAHMKDVGKKMAEMGMDATHHFMMMFEDAQKDKAIEEGLVAVKVTTPAGKTRKPVKLMGMEGHFGADVSLKEKGTYKFEVGTKLKDGQKRTYTFDYTVK
;
A
#
# COMPACT_ATOMS: atom_id res chain seq x y z
N MET A 1 -25.55 37.72 8.47
CA MET A 1 -26.92 37.58 9.01
C MET A 1 -27.18 36.10 9.27
N LYS A 2 -27.46 35.75 10.53
CA LYS A 2 -27.62 34.39 11.05
C LYS A 2 -29.04 33.87 10.77
N LYS A 3 -29.18 32.62 10.34
CA LYS A 3 -30.38 31.78 10.49
C LYS A 3 -29.84 30.36 10.79
N LEU A 4 -29.93 29.78 12.00
CA LEU A 4 -31.11 29.20 12.68
C LEU A 4 -31.94 28.36 11.69
N SER A 5 -32.26 27.09 11.85
CA SER A 5 -32.08 26.03 12.86
C SER A 5 -32.53 24.73 12.19
N ALA A 6 -32.06 23.55 12.62
CA ALA A 6 -32.88 22.34 12.80
C ALA A 6 -31.99 21.15 13.22
N ILE A 7 -32.09 20.80 14.49
CA ILE A 7 -31.68 19.51 15.07
C ILE A 7 -32.76 18.50 14.69
N LEU A 8 -32.37 17.34 14.17
CA LEU A 8 -33.21 16.15 14.19
C LEU A 8 -32.39 14.98 14.73
N ALA A 9 -32.55 14.74 16.02
CA ALA A 9 -32.12 13.51 16.68
C ALA A 9 -33.14 12.42 16.36
N THR A 10 -32.68 11.30 15.80
CA THR A 10 -33.43 10.04 15.91
C THR A 10 -32.47 8.93 16.28
N LEU A 11 -32.57 8.58 17.55
CA LEU A 11 -31.97 7.44 18.23
C LEU A 11 -32.67 6.17 17.75
N THR A 12 -31.92 5.16 17.31
CA THR A 12 -32.43 3.78 17.36
C THR A 12 -31.29 2.83 17.65
N LEU A 13 -31.34 2.34 18.90
CA LEU A 13 -30.47 1.35 19.51
C LEU A 13 -31.04 -0.03 19.16
N LEU A 14 -30.23 -0.93 18.61
CA LEU A 14 -30.55 -2.36 18.54
C LEU A 14 -29.29 -3.15 18.90
N ALA A 15 -29.16 -3.38 20.20
CA ALA A 15 -28.29 -4.40 20.76
C ALA A 15 -29.08 -5.71 20.85
N LEU A 16 -28.53 -6.80 20.33
CA LEU A 16 -28.77 -8.14 20.86
C LEU A 16 -27.48 -8.98 20.75
N PRO A 17 -27.01 -9.57 21.87
CA PRO A 17 -25.99 -10.61 21.88
C PRO A 17 -26.65 -12.00 21.84
N PHE A 18 -26.14 -12.92 21.02
CA PHE A 18 -26.46 -14.35 21.14
C PHE A 18 -25.18 -15.18 21.22
N SER A 19 -24.89 -15.54 22.47
CA SER A 19 -24.41 -16.81 23.01
C SER A 19 -23.40 -17.67 22.23
N ALA A 20 -22.27 -17.88 22.91
CA ALA A 20 -21.34 -18.97 22.68
C ALA A 20 -22.01 -20.35 22.73
N VAL A 21 -21.62 -21.24 21.80
CA VAL A 21 -21.70 -22.69 21.95
C VAL A 21 -20.29 -23.20 22.18
N ALA A 22 -20.04 -23.69 23.39
CA ALA A 22 -18.97 -24.62 23.67
C ALA A 22 -19.45 -26.02 23.26
N MET A 23 -18.72 -26.68 22.37
CA MET A 23 -18.89 -28.11 22.10
C MET A 23 -17.59 -28.81 22.47
N SER A 24 -17.62 -29.46 23.64
CA SER A 24 -16.68 -30.49 24.06
C SER A 24 -17.21 -31.83 23.58
N HIS A 25 -16.38 -32.63 22.90
CA HIS A 25 -16.42 -34.08 22.63
C HIS A 25 -15.58 -34.28 21.35
N GLY A 26 -14.68 -35.24 21.19
CA GLY A 26 -14.25 -36.38 21.98
C GLY A 26 -13.00 -36.96 21.32
N LYS A 27 -12.26 -37.78 22.07
CA LYS A 27 -11.10 -38.56 21.60
C LYS A 27 -11.41 -39.32 20.32
N SER A 28 -10.45 -39.36 19.40
CA SER A 28 -10.26 -40.47 18.47
C SER A 28 -8.77 -40.68 18.25
N GLU A 29 -8.32 -41.85 18.70
CA GLU A 29 -6.98 -42.38 18.53
C GLU A 29 -6.72 -42.75 17.06
N GLY A 30 -5.47 -42.56 16.63
CA GLY A 30 -4.78 -43.51 15.77
C GLY A 30 -4.97 -43.37 14.26
N MET A 31 -4.10 -42.57 13.62
CA MET A 31 -3.43 -43.00 12.39
C MET A 31 -1.99 -42.46 12.39
N LYS A 32 -1.03 -43.37 12.60
CA LYS A 32 0.38 -43.16 12.26
C LYS A 32 0.49 -43.16 10.73
N HIS A 33 1.21 -42.22 10.13
CA HIS A 33 1.89 -42.43 8.85
C HIS A 33 2.93 -41.33 8.62
N GLY A 34 4.16 -41.77 8.34
CA GLY A 34 5.09 -41.10 7.44
C GLY A 34 5.77 -39.81 7.92
N SER A 35 7.03 -39.94 8.33
CA SER A 35 8.00 -38.85 8.39
C SER A 35 7.94 -37.94 7.15
N MET A 36 7.68 -36.65 7.36
CA MET A 36 8.19 -35.59 6.50
C MET A 36 9.04 -34.68 7.35
N GLU A 37 10.25 -34.47 6.85
CA GLU A 37 11.30 -33.64 7.44
C GLU A 37 10.78 -32.26 7.82
N LYS A 38 11.32 -31.76 8.92
CA LYS A 38 11.17 -30.38 9.38
C LYS A 38 11.68 -29.44 8.29
N MET A 39 10.78 -28.90 7.48
CA MET A 39 11.05 -27.64 6.78
C MET A 39 11.04 -26.54 7.85
N ASP A 40 12.24 -26.27 8.36
CA ASP A 40 12.59 -25.06 9.10
C ASP A 40 12.44 -23.87 8.15
N HIS A 41 11.21 -23.35 8.02
CA HIS A 41 10.98 -22.04 7.44
C HIS A 41 11.24 -20.97 8.51
N GLY A 42 12.51 -20.86 8.91
CA GLY A 42 13.08 -19.64 9.45
C GLY A 42 13.02 -18.52 8.40
N SER A 43 11.81 -17.99 8.15
CA SER A 43 11.57 -16.82 7.32
C SER A 43 12.12 -15.57 7.99
N LYS A 44 13.44 -15.45 8.08
CA LYS A 44 14.15 -14.18 8.18
C LYS A 44 14.42 -13.64 6.78
N LYS A 45 13.36 -13.30 6.05
CA LYS A 45 13.47 -12.34 4.94
C LYS A 45 13.16 -10.96 5.53
N GLY A 46 14.09 -10.45 6.35
CA GLY A 46 14.22 -9.00 6.44
C GLY A 46 14.54 -8.55 5.03
N MET A 47 13.64 -7.76 4.43
CA MET A 47 13.88 -7.21 3.10
C MET A 47 15.16 -6.40 3.16
N ASP A 48 16.18 -6.94 2.52
CA ASP A 48 17.44 -6.26 2.32
C ASP A 48 17.14 -5.06 1.42
N HIS A 49 16.94 -3.88 2.03
CA HIS A 49 16.74 -2.59 1.36
C HIS A 49 17.82 -2.35 0.28
N GLY A 50 18.98 -3.01 0.41
CA GLY A 50 20.06 -2.97 -0.56
C GLY A 50 19.77 -3.63 -1.91
N LYS A 51 18.81 -4.56 -2.02
CA LYS A 51 18.51 -5.21 -3.32
C LYS A 51 17.67 -4.33 -4.27
N MET A 52 16.75 -3.51 -3.76
CA MET A 52 16.01 -2.57 -4.63
C MET A 52 16.89 -1.43 -5.14
N MET A 53 17.87 -0.99 -4.33
CA MET A 53 18.81 0.07 -4.69
C MET A 53 19.85 -0.33 -5.75
N LYS A 54 19.95 -1.62 -6.10
CA LYS A 54 20.90 -2.10 -7.13
C LYS A 54 20.40 -1.95 -8.56
N ASP A 55 19.13 -1.59 -8.75
CA ASP A 55 18.60 -1.29 -10.07
C ASP A 55 18.94 0.17 -10.44
N LYS A 56 19.79 0.34 -11.46
CA LYS A 56 20.32 1.66 -11.87
C LYS A 56 19.24 2.66 -12.30
N ASN A 57 18.02 2.19 -12.57
CA ASN A 57 16.91 3.02 -13.05
C ASN A 57 15.90 3.38 -11.94
N MET A 58 16.24 3.12 -10.68
CA MET A 58 15.36 3.37 -9.54
C MET A 58 15.57 4.79 -9.02
N ILE A 59 14.49 5.59 -9.01
CA ILE A 59 14.45 6.99 -8.61
C ILE A 59 13.75 7.05 -7.24
N MET A 60 14.40 7.62 -6.23
CA MET A 60 13.78 7.87 -4.92
C MET A 60 13.10 9.25 -4.92
N LEU A 61 11.79 9.28 -4.73
CA LEU A 61 10.98 10.51 -4.75
C LEU A 61 10.96 11.19 -3.39
N GLY A 62 11.05 10.41 -2.31
CA GLY A 62 11.12 10.93 -0.96
C GLY A 62 10.70 9.91 0.09
N LYS A 63 10.82 10.33 1.35
CA LYS A 63 10.30 9.61 2.50
C LYS A 63 9.50 10.56 3.39
N GLN A 64 8.40 10.07 3.94
CA GLN A 64 7.53 10.82 4.84
C GLN A 64 7.01 9.88 5.93
N THR A 65 6.91 10.36 7.16
CA THR A 65 6.32 9.59 8.27
C THR A 65 4.96 10.17 8.63
N GLN A 66 3.94 9.32 8.70
CA GLN A 66 2.57 9.70 9.07
C GLN A 66 2.06 8.69 10.10
N ASP A 67 1.65 9.17 11.28
CA ASP A 67 1.08 8.36 12.37
C ASP A 67 1.88 7.07 12.64
N GLY A 68 3.20 7.22 12.83
CA GLY A 68 4.11 6.11 13.12
C GLY A 68 4.44 5.20 11.92
N VAL A 69 3.99 5.52 10.71
CA VAL A 69 4.29 4.76 9.49
C VAL A 69 5.13 5.58 8.53
N LYS A 70 6.34 5.09 8.25
CA LYS A 70 7.27 5.64 7.27
C LYS A 70 6.88 5.15 5.87
N GLY A 71 6.47 6.06 5.00
CA GLY A 71 6.21 5.82 3.58
C GLY A 71 7.38 6.30 2.73
N MET A 72 7.85 5.46 1.81
CA MET A 72 8.95 5.77 0.89
C MET A 72 8.49 5.57 -0.54
N ALA A 73 8.48 6.66 -1.30
CA ALA A 73 8.11 6.64 -2.70
C ALA A 73 9.34 6.42 -3.58
N HIS A 74 9.21 5.48 -4.48
CA HIS A 74 10.19 5.18 -5.50
C HIS A 74 9.52 5.10 -6.85
N MET A 75 10.30 5.26 -7.90
CA MET A 75 9.81 5.17 -9.26
C MET A 75 10.87 4.56 -10.16
N LYS A 76 10.45 3.78 -11.13
CA LYS A 76 11.34 3.19 -12.13
C LYS A 76 10.89 3.61 -13.52
N ASP A 77 11.81 4.12 -14.34
CA ASP A 77 11.54 4.33 -15.76
C ASP A 77 11.40 2.95 -16.45
N VAL A 78 10.22 2.71 -17.02
CA VAL A 78 9.89 1.51 -17.79
C VAL A 78 9.43 1.86 -19.21
N GLY A 79 9.43 3.15 -19.58
CA GLY A 79 8.73 3.66 -20.75
C GLY A 79 9.19 3.03 -22.05
N LYS A 80 10.50 2.83 -22.21
CA LYS A 80 11.04 2.13 -23.39
C LYS A 80 10.44 0.73 -23.54
N LYS A 81 10.47 -0.07 -22.47
CA LYS A 81 9.95 -1.45 -22.47
C LYS A 81 8.44 -1.47 -22.68
N MET A 82 7.72 -0.56 -22.03
CA MET A 82 6.26 -0.47 -22.19
C MET A 82 5.88 -0.08 -23.61
N ALA A 83 6.60 0.85 -24.24
CA ALA A 83 6.38 1.24 -25.63
C ALA A 83 6.67 0.10 -26.62
N GLU A 84 7.73 -0.68 -26.41
CA GLU A 84 8.02 -1.89 -27.20
C GLU A 84 6.88 -2.92 -27.14
N MET A 85 6.14 -2.95 -26.03
CA MET A 85 4.95 -3.79 -25.83
C MET A 85 3.63 -3.10 -26.23
N GLY A 86 3.69 -1.90 -26.84
CA GLY A 86 2.50 -1.14 -27.25
C GLY A 86 1.69 -0.55 -26.09
N MET A 87 2.29 -0.41 -24.91
CA MET A 87 1.64 0.14 -23.71
C MET A 87 2.05 1.60 -23.45
N ASP A 88 1.11 2.35 -22.88
CA ASP A 88 1.22 3.81 -22.66
C ASP A 88 1.92 4.22 -21.35
N ALA A 89 2.25 3.24 -20.51
CA ALA A 89 2.93 3.46 -19.25
C ALA A 89 4.38 3.92 -19.46
N THR A 90 4.85 4.79 -18.58
CA THR A 90 6.21 5.35 -18.66
C THR A 90 7.03 5.02 -17.44
N HIS A 91 6.37 4.88 -16.30
CA HIS A 91 7.03 4.70 -15.01
C HIS A 91 6.27 3.68 -14.19
N HIS A 92 6.99 2.89 -13.42
CA HIS A 92 6.43 2.06 -12.38
C HIS A 92 6.58 2.80 -11.04
N PHE A 93 5.47 3.24 -10.46
CA PHE A 93 5.43 3.96 -9.18
C PHE A 93 5.31 2.95 -8.04
N MET A 94 6.14 3.10 -7.00
CA MET A 94 6.25 2.16 -5.89
C MET A 94 6.17 2.88 -4.55
N MET A 95 5.48 2.26 -3.60
CA MET A 95 5.37 2.69 -2.21
C MET A 95 5.78 1.56 -1.28
N MET A 96 6.77 1.83 -0.45
CA MET A 96 7.12 0.98 0.69
C MET A 96 6.61 1.62 1.98
N PHE A 97 6.11 0.80 2.89
CA PHE A 97 5.66 1.24 4.21
C PHE A 97 6.37 0.46 5.30
N GLU A 98 6.78 1.14 6.35
CA GLU A 98 7.42 0.54 7.53
C GLU A 98 6.81 1.13 8.81
N ASP A 99 6.70 0.28 9.84
CA ASP A 99 6.51 0.74 11.20
C ASP A 99 7.76 1.52 11.65
N ALA A 100 7.60 2.80 12.00
CA ALA A 100 8.72 3.69 12.31
C ALA A 100 9.43 3.36 13.63
N GLN A 101 8.85 2.52 14.48
CA GLN A 101 9.44 2.09 15.75
C GLN A 101 10.13 0.73 15.63
N LYS A 102 9.57 -0.15 14.80
CA LYS A 102 10.01 -1.55 14.68
C LYS A 102 10.85 -1.82 13.43
N ASP A 103 10.99 -0.83 12.54
CA ASP A 103 11.56 -0.95 11.20
C ASP A 103 11.04 -2.21 10.46
N LYS A 104 9.76 -2.51 10.66
CA LYS A 104 9.09 -3.69 10.10
C LYS A 104 8.25 -3.27 8.89
N ALA A 105 8.45 -3.93 7.76
CA ALA A 105 7.66 -3.72 6.55
C ALA A 105 6.15 -3.95 6.79
N ILE A 106 5.34 -3.13 6.13
CA ILE A 106 3.88 -3.20 6.11
C ILE A 106 3.45 -3.40 4.65
N GLU A 107 3.06 -4.63 4.34
CA GLU A 107 2.74 -5.07 2.96
C GLU A 107 1.26 -5.38 2.76
N GLU A 108 0.43 -5.15 3.78
CA GLU A 108 -1.00 -5.39 3.76
C GLU A 108 -1.79 -4.10 3.93
N GLY A 109 -2.75 -3.90 3.03
CA GLY A 109 -3.62 -2.73 3.05
C GLY A 109 -4.20 -2.37 1.69
N LEU A 110 -4.99 -1.29 1.70
CA LEU A 110 -5.43 -0.60 0.50
C LEU A 110 -4.55 0.62 0.29
N VAL A 111 -3.97 0.75 -0.89
CA VAL A 111 -3.10 1.85 -1.26
C VAL A 111 -3.51 2.32 -2.65
N ALA A 112 -3.65 3.63 -2.84
CA ALA A 112 -3.93 4.21 -4.14
C ALA A 112 -3.18 5.52 -4.31
N VAL A 113 -2.73 5.78 -5.53
CA VAL A 113 -2.05 7.03 -5.90
C VAL A 113 -2.93 7.86 -6.83
N LYS A 114 -3.04 9.14 -6.53
CA LYS A 114 -3.67 10.15 -7.37
C LYS A 114 -2.57 11.05 -7.93
N VAL A 115 -2.55 11.20 -9.25
CA VAL A 115 -1.51 11.96 -9.96
C VAL A 115 -2.10 13.25 -10.50
N THR A 116 -1.44 14.37 -10.23
CA THR A 116 -1.74 15.68 -10.81
C THR A 116 -0.64 16.04 -11.81
N THR A 117 -1.02 16.39 -13.04
CA THR A 117 -0.10 16.72 -14.13
C THR A 117 0.51 18.12 -13.95
N PRO A 118 1.58 18.47 -14.70
CA PRO A 118 2.16 19.81 -14.70
C PRO A 118 1.14 20.91 -15.07
N ALA A 119 0.15 20.61 -15.89
CA ALA A 119 -0.96 21.50 -16.22
C ALA A 119 -2.01 21.65 -15.09
N GLY A 120 -1.81 21.03 -13.93
CA GLY A 120 -2.73 21.08 -12.79
C GLY A 120 -3.93 20.12 -12.91
N LYS A 121 -3.96 19.22 -13.90
CA LYS A 121 -5.06 18.27 -14.08
C LYS A 121 -4.86 17.04 -13.19
N THR A 122 -5.80 16.79 -12.30
CA THR A 122 -5.81 15.59 -11.46
C THR A 122 -6.50 14.42 -12.15
N ARG A 123 -5.85 13.24 -12.11
CA ARG A 123 -6.37 12.00 -12.69
C ARG A 123 -7.13 11.18 -11.65
N LYS A 124 -7.90 10.20 -12.11
CA LYS A 124 -8.55 9.21 -11.21
C LYS A 124 -7.46 8.46 -10.41
N PRO A 125 -7.71 8.15 -9.12
CA PRO A 125 -6.79 7.35 -8.34
C PRO A 125 -6.55 5.98 -8.96
N VAL A 126 -5.29 5.56 -9.00
CA VAL A 126 -4.85 4.24 -9.44
C VAL A 126 -4.56 3.42 -8.19
N LYS A 127 -5.19 2.25 -8.07
CA LYS A 127 -4.90 1.31 -6.99
C LYS A 127 -3.48 0.76 -7.16
N LEU A 128 -2.70 0.80 -6.09
CA LEU A 128 -1.38 0.18 -6.04
C LEU A 128 -1.53 -1.26 -5.57
N MET A 129 -1.00 -2.19 -6.36
CA MET A 129 -1.06 -3.62 -6.07
C MET A 129 0.07 -4.00 -5.12
N GLY A 130 -0.27 -4.73 -4.07
CA GLY A 130 0.74 -5.30 -3.17
C GLY A 130 1.57 -6.35 -3.91
N MET A 131 2.88 -6.22 -3.84
CA MET A 131 3.89 -7.12 -4.36
C MET A 131 4.91 -7.37 -3.25
N GLU A 132 5.86 -8.29 -3.47
CA GLU A 132 6.89 -8.61 -2.46
C GLU A 132 7.63 -7.33 -2.01
N GLY A 133 7.31 -6.84 -0.81
CA GLY A 133 7.93 -5.70 -0.15
C GLY A 133 7.45 -4.30 -0.52
N HIS A 134 6.51 -4.14 -1.43
CA HIS A 134 6.03 -2.81 -1.84
C HIS A 134 4.67 -2.86 -2.52
N PHE A 135 4.01 -1.72 -2.61
CA PHE A 135 2.82 -1.52 -3.43
C PHE A 135 3.20 -0.78 -4.71
N GLY A 136 2.75 -1.24 -5.88
CA GLY A 136 3.10 -0.58 -7.14
C GLY A 136 2.00 -0.55 -8.19
N ALA A 137 2.12 0.42 -9.09
CA ALA A 137 1.34 0.47 -10.33
C ALA A 137 2.07 1.29 -11.39
N ASP A 138 1.74 1.02 -12.64
CA ASP A 138 2.26 1.76 -13.77
C ASP A 138 1.51 3.08 -13.96
N VAL A 139 2.26 4.15 -14.23
CA VAL A 139 1.76 5.50 -14.47
C VAL A 139 2.38 6.10 -15.74
N SER A 140 1.64 7.04 -16.35
CA SER A 140 2.03 7.70 -17.60
C SER A 140 2.36 9.17 -17.37
N LEU A 141 3.63 9.55 -17.50
CA LEU A 141 4.16 10.90 -17.29
C LEU A 141 4.68 11.45 -18.63
N LYS A 142 3.74 11.76 -19.55
CA LYS A 142 4.05 12.14 -20.94
C LYS A 142 4.46 13.62 -21.10
N GLU A 143 3.91 14.50 -20.28
CA GLU A 143 4.21 15.94 -20.30
C GLU A 143 5.49 16.22 -19.51
N LYS A 144 6.29 17.18 -19.96
CA LYS A 144 7.40 17.73 -19.17
C LYS A 144 6.87 18.63 -18.05
N GLY A 145 7.61 18.67 -16.95
CA GLY A 145 7.28 19.49 -15.78
C GLY A 145 7.01 18.67 -14.52
N THR A 146 6.53 19.34 -13.47
CA THR A 146 6.34 18.76 -12.14
C THR A 146 4.99 18.08 -12.01
N TYR A 147 5.02 16.79 -11.68
CA TYR A 147 3.86 16.01 -11.27
C TYR A 147 3.78 15.95 -9.76
N LYS A 148 2.55 15.94 -9.23
CA LYS A 148 2.27 15.68 -7.82
C LYS A 148 1.63 14.31 -7.65
N PHE A 149 2.10 13.55 -6.68
CA PHE A 149 1.61 12.21 -6.32
C PHE A 149 1.04 12.28 -4.91
N GLU A 150 -0.28 12.10 -4.79
CA GLU A 150 -0.97 11.96 -3.51
C GLU A 150 -1.30 10.49 -3.28
N VAL A 151 -0.69 9.87 -2.28
CA VAL A 151 -0.88 8.47 -1.94
C VAL A 151 -1.79 8.37 -0.73
N GLY A 152 -3.00 7.86 -0.94
CA GLY A 152 -3.93 7.53 0.14
C GLY A 152 -3.79 6.07 0.55
N THR A 153 -3.83 5.80 1.85
CA THR A 153 -3.74 4.43 2.38
C THR A 153 -4.85 4.13 3.37
N LYS A 154 -5.16 2.85 3.50
CA LYS A 154 -5.78 2.22 4.67
C LYS A 154 -5.03 0.91 4.90
N LEU A 155 -4.00 0.96 5.73
CA LEU A 155 -3.12 -0.19 5.99
C LEU A 155 -3.79 -1.19 6.94
N LYS A 156 -3.12 -2.30 7.26
CA LYS A 156 -3.66 -3.35 8.16
C LYS A 156 -4.11 -2.87 9.54
N ASP A 157 -3.61 -1.73 10.00
CA ASP A 157 -4.05 -1.09 11.25
C ASP A 157 -5.39 -0.35 11.13
N GLY A 158 -5.97 -0.30 9.93
CA GLY A 158 -7.25 0.35 9.64
C GLY A 158 -7.19 1.87 9.55
N GLN A 159 -6.05 2.49 9.88
CA GLN A 159 -5.88 3.94 9.88
C GLN A 159 -5.66 4.46 8.46
N LYS A 160 -6.31 5.59 8.15
CA LYS A 160 -6.15 6.26 6.86
C LYS A 160 -5.01 7.26 6.93
N ARG A 161 -4.09 7.22 5.97
CA ARG A 161 -2.98 8.17 5.86
C ARG A 161 -2.88 8.74 4.46
N THR A 162 -2.25 9.91 4.35
CA THR A 162 -1.95 10.54 3.07
C THR A 162 -0.47 10.93 3.02
N TYR A 163 0.18 10.61 1.90
CA TYR A 163 1.56 10.98 1.60
C TYR A 163 1.58 11.78 0.30
N THR A 164 2.51 12.72 0.16
CA THR A 164 2.61 13.62 -0.99
C THR A 164 4.04 13.70 -1.48
N PHE A 165 4.24 13.43 -2.76
CA PHE A 165 5.55 13.48 -3.40
C PHE A 165 5.46 14.28 -4.70
N ASP A 166 6.56 14.89 -5.09
CA ASP A 166 6.68 15.59 -6.36
C ASP A 166 7.78 14.94 -7.21
N TYR A 167 7.60 14.90 -8.53
CA TYR A 167 8.64 14.48 -9.47
C TYR A 167 8.58 15.32 -10.73
N THR A 168 9.74 15.78 -11.21
CA THR A 168 9.84 16.61 -12.42
C THR A 168 10.40 15.80 -13.58
N VAL A 169 9.59 15.62 -14.62
CA VAL A 169 10.03 15.09 -15.92
C VAL A 169 10.72 16.23 -16.67
N LYS A 170 11.96 16.00 -17.12
CA LYS A 170 12.79 16.98 -17.83
C LYS A 170 12.67 16.88 -19.35
#